data_AF-A0A7Y5G3H9-F1
#
_entry.id   AF-A0A7Y5G3H9-F1
#
_cell.length_a   1.000
_cell.length_b   1.000
_cell.length_c   1.000
_cell.angle_alpha   90.00
_cell.angle_beta   90.00
_cell.angle_gamma   90.00
#
_symmetry.space_group_name_H-M   'P 1'
#
loop_
_entity.id
_entity.type
_entity.pdbx_description
1 polymer ?
#
loop_
_entity_poly.entity_id
_entity_poly.type
_entity_poly.pdbx_seq_one_letter_code
_entity_poly.pdbx_strand_id
1 'polypeptide(L)'
;MFKLQRVGNAVLEPIKENAWESQAVFNPAAIREGVHVLMIYRAVEGDNYSTLGYAKLDRSGKILERWPEPILCREAPHEKRGIEDPRIAEFDGRYYLVYVAYDGVTVRT
;
A
#
# COMPACT_ATOMS: atom_id res chain seq x y z
N MET A 1 -6.98 12.96 25.06
CA MET A 1 -6.43 13.33 23.73
C MET A 1 -5.18 12.52 23.53
N PHE A 2 -5.09 11.71 22.47
CA PHE A 2 -3.88 10.94 22.18
C PHE A 2 -2.91 11.80 21.35
N LYS A 3 -1.62 11.74 21.66
CA LYS A 3 -0.56 12.44 20.92
C LYS A 3 0.21 11.43 20.09
N LEU A 4 0.43 11.74 18.82
CA LEU A 4 1.23 10.92 17.92
C LEU A 4 2.71 11.31 18.05
N GLN A 5 3.58 10.30 18.03
CA GLN A 5 5.04 10.45 17.98
C GLN A 5 5.55 9.89 16.65
N ARG A 6 6.44 10.63 15.98
CA ARG A 6 7.12 10.15 14.77
C ARG A 6 8.19 9.13 15.17
N VAL A 7 8.25 8.02 14.44
CA VAL A 7 9.22 6.94 14.67
C VAL A 7 10.58 7.17 14.01
N GLY A 8 10.70 8.16 13.11
CA GLY A 8 11.95 8.51 12.44
C GLY A 8 11.73 9.09 11.04
N ASN A 9 12.56 8.67 10.10
CA ASN A 9 12.46 8.99 8.67
C ASN A 9 11.32 8.20 7.99
N ALA A 10 11.27 8.24 6.66
CA ALA A 10 10.34 7.43 5.88
C ALA A 10 10.45 5.94 6.28
N VAL A 11 9.30 5.30 6.48
CA VAL A 11 9.24 3.87 6.81
C VAL A 11 9.61 3.02 5.59
N LEU A 12 9.16 3.43 4.40
CA LEU A 12 9.46 2.81 3.12
C LEU A 12 9.99 3.86 2.15
N GLU A 13 10.94 3.44 1.32
CA GLU A 13 11.42 4.19 0.16
C GLU A 13 11.25 3.32 -1.11
N PRO A 14 11.12 3.95 -2.29
CA PRO A 14 11.09 3.24 -3.58
C PRO A 14 12.33 2.37 -3.78
N ILE A 15 12.16 1.20 -4.39
CA ILE A 15 13.28 0.36 -4.83
C ILE A 15 13.37 0.52 -6.35
N LYS A 16 14.43 1.19 -6.83
CA LYS A 16 14.55 1.58 -8.24
C LYS A 16 14.60 0.38 -9.19
N GLU A 17 15.12 -0.73 -8.70
CA GLU A 17 15.27 -2.00 -9.42
C GLU A 17 13.92 -2.71 -9.58
N ASN A 18 12.94 -2.42 -8.73
CA ASN A 18 11.59 -2.98 -8.80
C ASN A 18 10.68 -2.03 -9.57
N ALA A 19 10.49 -2.30 -10.87
CA ALA A 19 9.77 -1.39 -11.77
C ALA A 19 8.43 -0.88 -11.20
N TRP A 20 7.62 -1.79 -10.65
CA TRP A 20 6.27 -1.53 -10.12
C TRP A 20 6.22 -0.55 -8.92
N GLU A 21 7.34 -0.36 -8.22
CA GLU A 21 7.48 0.54 -7.06
C GLU A 21 8.66 1.50 -7.18
N SER A 22 9.18 1.66 -8.39
CA SER A 22 10.44 2.37 -8.66
C SER A 22 10.38 3.87 -8.47
N GLN A 23 9.19 4.47 -8.54
CA GLN A 23 9.04 5.94 -8.45
C GLN A 23 8.61 6.43 -7.08
N ALA A 24 7.59 5.80 -6.49
CA ALA A 24 7.04 6.24 -5.22
C ALA A 24 6.35 5.08 -4.49
N VAL A 25 6.40 5.11 -3.15
CA VAL A 25 5.63 4.24 -2.26
C VAL A 25 5.00 5.09 -1.16
N PHE A 26 3.67 5.09 -1.04
CA PHE A 26 2.95 6.00 -0.15
C PHE A 26 1.49 5.56 0.07
N ASN A 27 0.70 6.40 0.75
CA ASN A 27 -0.73 6.23 1.03
C ASN A 27 -1.14 4.80 1.48
N PRO A 28 -0.51 4.23 2.52
CA PRO A 28 -0.80 2.86 2.89
C PRO A 28 -2.11 2.69 3.66
N ALA A 29 -2.70 1.50 3.50
CA ALA A 29 -3.52 0.88 4.53
C ALA A 29 -2.62 0.21 5.56
N ALA A 30 -3.05 0.20 6.83
CA ALA A 30 -2.35 -0.51 7.89
C ALA A 30 -3.34 -1.16 8.84
N ILE A 31 -3.07 -2.41 9.24
CA ILE A 31 -3.82 -3.12 10.27
C ILE A 31 -2.88 -3.87 11.20
N ARG A 32 -3.27 -3.99 12.46
CA ARG A 32 -2.48 -4.72 13.46
C ARG A 32 -2.90 -6.18 13.47
N GLU A 33 -1.93 -7.07 13.32
CA GLU A 33 -2.10 -8.51 13.50
C GLU A 33 -1.15 -9.00 14.59
N GLY A 34 -1.70 -9.29 15.78
CA GLY A 34 -0.92 -9.66 16.96
C GLY A 34 0.06 -8.57 17.40
N VAL A 35 1.36 -8.80 17.18
CA VAL A 35 2.46 -7.85 17.49
C VAL A 35 2.97 -7.09 16.26
N HIS A 36 2.47 -7.41 15.07
CA HIS A 36 2.91 -6.83 13.81
C HIS A 36 1.92 -5.80 13.28
N VAL A 37 2.42 -4.94 12.40
CA VAL A 37 1.59 -4.11 11.53
C VAL A 37 1.72 -4.65 10.12
N LEU A 38 0.59 -5.04 9.52
CA LEU A 38 0.50 -5.37 8.10
C LEU A 38 0.21 -4.06 7.36
N MET A 39 1.08 -3.72 6.43
CA MET A 39 0.99 -2.49 5.64
C MET A 39 0.78 -2.86 4.18
N ILE A 40 -0.28 -2.34 3.58
CA ILE A 40 -0.55 -2.45 2.15
C ILE A 40 -0.37 -1.06 1.57
N TYR A 41 0.69 -0.84 0.79
CA TYR A 41 1.09 0.49 0.32
C TYR A 41 0.79 0.67 -1.16
N ARG A 42 0.45 1.89 -1.58
CA ARG A 42 0.40 2.24 -2.99
C ARG A 42 1.84 2.34 -3.51
N ALA A 43 2.12 1.64 -4.59
CA ALA A 43 3.37 1.69 -5.33
C ALA A 43 3.12 2.32 -6.71
N VAL A 44 4.09 3.10 -7.19
CA VAL A 44 3.97 3.82 -8.46
C VAL A 44 5.15 3.53 -9.38
N GLU A 45 4.83 3.31 -10.66
CA GLU A 45 5.75 3.13 -11.76
C GLU A 45 5.44 4.08 -12.94
N GLY A 46 6.46 4.38 -13.75
CA GLY A 46 6.31 5.02 -15.06
C GLY A 46 5.50 6.32 -15.07
N ASP A 47 4.44 6.38 -15.88
CA ASP A 47 3.57 7.57 -15.97
C ASP A 47 2.39 7.47 -14.97
N ASN A 48 2.75 7.41 -13.69
CA ASN A 48 1.83 7.31 -12.54
C ASN A 48 0.94 6.06 -12.54
N TYR A 49 1.47 4.92 -12.98
CA TYR A 49 0.77 3.65 -12.91
C TYR A 49 0.88 3.08 -11.51
N SER A 50 -0.26 2.75 -10.87
CA SER A 50 -0.28 2.32 -9.47
C SER A 50 -0.65 0.84 -9.29
N THR A 51 0.03 0.18 -8.35
CA THR A 51 -0.30 -1.16 -7.82
C THR A 51 -0.26 -1.13 -6.29
N LEU A 52 -0.65 -2.21 -5.62
CA LEU A 52 -0.55 -2.31 -4.15
C LEU A 52 0.54 -3.30 -3.74
N GLY A 53 1.50 -2.84 -2.95
CA GLY A 53 2.54 -3.65 -2.35
C GLY A 53 2.25 -4.02 -0.90
N TYR A 54 3.03 -4.94 -0.35
CA TYR A 54 2.91 -5.39 1.04
C TYR A 54 4.22 -5.28 1.81
N ALA A 55 4.12 -4.80 3.05
CA ALA A 55 5.19 -4.85 4.03
C ALA A 55 4.64 -5.26 5.41
N LYS A 56 5.45 -6.02 6.16
CA LYS A 56 5.19 -6.35 7.56
C LYS A 56 6.18 -5.59 8.43
N LEU A 57 5.66 -4.89 9.43
CA LEU A 57 6.46 -4.09 10.35
C LEU A 57 6.35 -4.63 11.78
N ASP A 58 7.37 -4.39 12.59
CA ASP A 58 7.25 -4.49 14.04
C ASP A 58 6.61 -3.21 14.64
N ARG A 59 6.44 -3.19 15.97
CA ARG A 59 5.87 -2.03 16.68
C ARG A 59 6.71 -0.76 16.63
N SER A 60 8.01 -0.86 16.32
CA SER A 60 8.89 0.29 16.16
C SER A 60 8.79 0.90 14.76
N GLY A 61 8.11 0.22 13.83
CA GLY A 61 8.05 0.61 12.42
C GLY A 61 9.19 0.02 11.58
N LYS A 62 10.01 -0.88 12.14
CA LYS A 62 11.05 -1.58 11.38
C LYS A 62 10.39 -2.56 10.42
N ILE A 63 10.82 -2.54 9.16
CA ILE A 63 10.42 -3.52 8.15
C ILE A 63 11.01 -4.89 8.53
N LEU A 64 10.14 -5.86 8.75
CA LEU A 64 10.49 -7.27 8.94
C LEU A 64 10.42 -8.03 7.62
N GLU A 65 9.51 -7.64 6.74
CA GLU A 65 9.26 -8.28 5.45
C GLU A 65 8.71 -7.24 4.47
N ARG A 66 9.12 -7.30 3.21
CA ARG A 66 8.54 -6.57 2.08
C ARG A 66 8.48 -7.55 0.92
N TRP A 67 7.31 -7.75 0.33
CA TRP A 67 7.17 -8.70 -0.76
C TRP A 67 7.80 -8.15 -2.05
N PRO A 68 8.43 -8.99 -2.87
CA PRO A 68 9.13 -8.55 -4.08
C PRO A 68 8.17 -8.18 -5.22
N GLU A 69 6.92 -8.62 -5.15
CA GLU A 69 5.87 -8.41 -6.14
C GLU A 69 4.64 -7.74 -5.50
N PRO A 70 3.81 -7.03 -6.27
CA PRO A 70 2.55 -6.47 -5.78
C PRO A 70 1.61 -7.57 -5.25
N ILE A 71 0.81 -7.25 -4.23
CA ILE A 71 -0.26 -8.14 -3.75
C ILE A 71 -1.56 -7.97 -4.52
N LEU A 72 -1.73 -6.81 -5.16
CA LEU A 72 -2.85 -6.53 -6.04
C LEU A 72 -2.32 -5.76 -7.24
N CYS A 73 -2.77 -6.18 -8.42
CA CYS A 73 -2.44 -5.59 -9.70
C CYS A 73 -3.71 -5.07 -10.37
N ARG A 74 -3.54 -4.27 -11.41
CA ARG A 74 -4.64 -3.80 -12.26
C ARG A 74 -5.12 -4.96 -13.11
N GLU A 75 -6.40 -5.33 -13.01
CA GLU A 75 -6.97 -6.47 -13.71
C GLU A 75 -8.17 -6.07 -14.58
N ALA A 76 -8.79 -4.92 -14.32
CA ALA A 76 -9.98 -4.47 -15.03
C ALA A 76 -9.77 -3.18 -15.87
N PRO A 77 -10.59 -2.93 -16.91
CA PRO A 77 -10.49 -1.70 -17.70
C PRO A 77 -10.60 -0.40 -16.90
N HIS A 78 -11.37 -0.41 -15.80
CA HIS A 78 -11.53 0.74 -14.92
C HIS A 78 -10.35 0.97 -13.96
N GLU A 79 -9.36 0.07 -13.97
CA GLU A 79 -8.13 0.14 -13.17
C GLU A 79 -6.90 0.39 -14.06
N LYS A 80 -7.11 0.65 -15.36
CA LYS A 80 -6.05 0.67 -16.38
C LYS A 80 -4.84 1.53 -15.98
N ARG A 81 -5.04 2.63 -15.26
CA ARG A 81 -3.96 3.46 -14.72
C ARG A 81 -3.58 3.07 -13.30
N GLY A 82 -4.52 2.72 -12.44
CA GLY A 82 -4.17 2.44 -11.07
C GLY A 82 -5.23 1.75 -10.25
N ILE A 83 -4.72 0.99 -9.29
CA ILE A 83 -5.41 0.69 -8.04
C ILE A 83 -4.69 1.49 -6.95
N GLU A 84 -5.42 2.32 -6.21
CA GLU A 84 -4.81 3.38 -5.42
C GLU A 84 -5.36 3.47 -4.01
N ASP A 85 -4.53 4.04 -3.13
CA ASP A 85 -4.87 4.47 -1.78
C ASP A 85 -5.74 3.45 -1.01
N PRO A 86 -5.20 2.27 -0.70
CA PRO A 86 -5.94 1.24 -0.02
C PRO A 86 -6.38 1.67 1.38
N ARG A 87 -7.53 1.16 1.83
CA ARG A 87 -7.95 1.17 3.24
C ARG A 87 -8.41 -0.23 3.60
N ILE A 88 -8.01 -0.68 4.78
CA ILE A 88 -8.33 -2.03 5.26
C ILE A 88 -9.06 -1.95 6.61
N ALA A 89 -10.05 -2.81 6.78
CA ALA A 89 -10.70 -3.05 8.06
C ALA A 89 -10.88 -4.56 8.25
N GLU A 90 -10.83 -5.02 9.51
CA GLU A 90 -11.21 -6.37 9.87
C GLU A 90 -12.58 -6.34 10.52
N PHE A 91 -13.43 -7.28 10.10
CA PHE A 91 -14.75 -7.49 10.68
C PHE A 91 -15.11 -8.97 10.57
N ASP A 92 -15.41 -9.59 11.72
CA ASP A 92 -15.82 -11.00 11.84
C ASP A 92 -14.84 -12.00 11.21
N GLY A 93 -13.54 -11.83 11.48
CA GLY A 93 -12.47 -12.69 10.98
C GLY A 93 -12.14 -12.49 9.50
N ARG A 94 -12.71 -11.46 8.86
CA ARG A 94 -12.50 -11.15 7.45
C ARG A 94 -11.89 -9.76 7.29
N TYR A 95 -10.90 -9.68 6.40
CA TYR A 95 -10.30 -8.43 6.01
C TYR A 95 -10.99 -7.88 4.76
N TYR A 96 -11.45 -6.63 4.85
CA TYR A 96 -12.06 -5.89 3.76
C TYR A 96 -11.08 -4.80 3.33
N LEU A 97 -10.60 -4.91 2.10
CA LEU A 97 -9.75 -3.92 1.46
C LEU A 97 -10.61 -3.13 0.47
N VAL A 98 -10.67 -1.82 0.64
CA VAL A 98 -11.25 -0.89 -0.34
C VAL A 98 -10.13 -0.07 -0.95
N TYR A 99 -10.23 0.22 -2.23
CA TYR A 99 -9.23 0.96 -2.98
C TYR A 99 -9.90 1.76 -4.10
N VAL A 100 -9.17 2.72 -4.65
CA VAL A 100 -9.61 3.52 -5.77
C VAL A 100 -9.21 2.85 -7.08
N ALA A 101 -10.15 2.64 -7.98
CA ALA A 101 -9.86 2.24 -9.36
C ALA A 101 -9.81 3.46 -10.28
N TYR A 102 -8.71 3.63 -10.99
CA TYR A 102 -8.47 4.76 -11.90
C TYR A 102 -8.12 4.28 -13.30
N ASP A 103 -8.86 4.75 -14.30
CA ASP A 103 -8.66 4.39 -15.71
C ASP A 103 -7.83 5.43 -16.51
N GLY A 104 -7.46 6.54 -15.88
CA GLY A 104 -6.79 7.69 -16.52
C GLY A 104 -7.71 8.86 -16.83
N VAL A 105 -9.01 8.71 -16.60
CA VAL A 105 -10.03 9.73 -16.82
C VAL A 105 -10.98 9.79 -15.61
N THR A 106 -11.51 8.63 -15.20
CA THR A 106 -12.52 8.48 -14.16
C THR A 106 -11.93 7.80 -12.94
N VAL A 107 -12.24 8.36 -11.77
CA VAL A 107 -11.89 7.81 -10.46
C VAL A 107 -13.13 7.11 -9.87
N ARG A 108 -12.97 5.86 -9.40
CA ARG A 108 -14.04 5.06 -8.78
C ARG A 108 -13.59 4.56 -7.41
N THR A 109 -14.49 4.55 -6.44
CA THR A 109 -14.25 4.15 -5.05
C THR A 109 -15.39 3.28 -4.54
#